data_AF-A0A7V4MXW0-F1
#
_entry.id   AF-A0A7V4MXW0-F1
#
_cell.length_a   1.000
_cell.length_b   1.000
_cell.length_c   1.000
_cell.angle_alpha   90.00
_cell.angle_beta   90.00
_cell.angle_gamma   90.00
#
_symmetry.space_group_name_H-M   'P 1'
#
loop_
_entity.id
_entity.type
_entity.pdbx_description
1 polymer ?
#
loop_
_entity_poly.entity_id
_entity_poly.type
_entity_poly.pdbx_seq_one_letter_code
_entity_poly.pdbx_strand_id
1 'polypeptide(L)'
;MEEFLKPLGITKYRLAKEIGVPAQRIGEIVAGRRAITADTDLRLCRFFGLSDGYWLRAQVAYDTEVARRALQAALQKITPWAERLRDGGEPARRGRKPAG
;
A
#
# COMPACT_ATOMS: atom_id res chain seq x y z
N MET A 1 5.69 11.92 6.11
CA MET A 1 6.74 11.60 7.12
C MET A 1 7.48 12.84 7.60
N GLU A 2 7.93 13.75 6.74
CA GLU A 2 8.58 15.01 7.18
C GLU A 2 7.74 15.77 8.23
N GLU A 3 6.45 15.91 7.97
CA GLU A 3 5.48 16.54 8.88
C GLU A 3 5.29 15.78 10.21
N PHE A 4 5.66 14.49 10.26
CA PHE A 4 5.64 13.71 11.50
C PHE A 4 6.93 13.92 12.33
N LEU A 5 8.06 14.15 11.66
CA LEU A 5 9.37 14.32 12.30
C LEU A 5 9.57 15.74 12.85
N LYS A 6 9.05 16.76 12.16
CA LYS A 6 9.17 18.17 12.54
C LYS A 6 8.70 18.45 13.99
N PRO A 7 7.50 18.02 14.43
CA PRO A 7 7.03 18.27 15.78
C PRO A 7 7.84 17.55 16.87
N LEU A 8 8.51 16.45 16.50
CA LEU A 8 9.34 15.66 17.41
C LEU A 8 10.78 16.17 17.53
N GLY A 9 11.19 17.15 16.70
CA GLY A 9 12.56 17.62 16.63
C GLY A 9 13.56 16.54 16.17
N ILE A 10 13.10 15.52 15.43
CA ILE A 10 13.92 14.39 14.98
C ILE A 10 14.39 14.65 13.55
N THR A 11 15.70 14.60 13.32
CA THR A 11 16.26 14.70 11.97
C THR A 11 16.14 13.36 11.22
N LYS A 12 16.11 13.41 9.89
CA LYS A 12 16.10 12.21 9.02
C LYS A 12 17.32 11.31 9.30
N TYR A 13 18.48 11.92 9.53
CA TYR A 13 19.71 11.22 9.88
C TYR A 13 19.62 10.52 11.24
N ARG A 14 19.11 11.22 12.27
CA ARG A 14 18.91 10.63 13.60
C ARG A 14 17.96 9.44 13.52
N LEU A 15 16.81 9.59 12.86
CA LEU A 15 15.87 8.49 12.66
C LEU A 15 16.55 7.27 12.01
N ALA A 16 17.28 7.49 10.92
CA ALA A 16 17.96 6.41 10.20
C ALA A 16 18.95 5.64 11.10
N LYS A 17 19.73 6.37 11.91
CA LYS A 17 20.67 5.79 12.87
C LYS A 17 19.96 4.95 13.93
N GLU A 18 18.91 5.50 14.55
CA GLU A 18 18.16 4.82 15.63
C GLU A 18 17.45 3.55 15.15
N ILE A 19 16.92 3.56 13.92
CA ILE A 19 16.22 2.38 13.38
C ILE A 19 17.14 1.43 12.59
N GLY A 20 18.45 1.72 12.56
CA GLY A 20 19.47 0.86 11.95
C GLY A 20 19.35 0.71 10.44
N VAL A 21 19.08 1.79 9.71
CA VAL A 21 19.00 1.79 8.23
C VAL A 21 19.85 2.91 7.61
N PRO A 22 20.25 2.80 6.33
CA PRO A 22 20.96 3.89 5.65
C PRO A 22 20.14 5.19 5.62
N ALA A 23 20.78 6.33 5.87
CA ALA A 23 20.12 7.65 5.84
C ALA A 23 19.44 7.95 4.49
N GLN A 24 20.02 7.46 3.39
CA GLN A 24 19.43 7.54 2.05
C GLN A 24 18.04 6.89 2.00
N ARG A 25 17.82 5.77 2.71
CA ARG A 25 16.51 5.10 2.74
C ARG A 25 15.43 6.02 3.31
N ILE A 26 15.71 6.66 4.45
CA ILE A 26 14.77 7.63 5.05
C ILE A 26 14.60 8.85 4.15
N GLY A 27 15.69 9.35 3.54
CA GLY A 27 15.63 10.46 2.60
C GLY A 27 14.71 10.17 1.40
N GLU A 28 14.82 9.00 0.80
CA GLU A 28 13.97 8.56 -0.32
C GLU A 28 12.51 8.37 0.09
N ILE A 29 12.25 7.80 1.28
CA ILE A 29 10.88 7.65 1.82
C ILE A 29 10.24 9.01 2.05
N VAL A 30 10.96 9.94 2.69
CA VAL A 30 10.45 11.29 2.94
C VAL A 30 10.19 12.03 1.63
N ALA A 31 11.03 11.83 0.62
CA ALA A 31 10.85 12.42 -0.71
C ALA A 31 9.82 11.68 -1.58
N GLY A 32 9.15 10.64 -1.09
CA GLY A 32 8.18 9.85 -1.85
C GLY A 32 8.78 9.02 -3.00
N ARG A 33 10.11 8.85 -3.03
CA ARG A 33 10.83 8.08 -4.06
C ARG A 33 10.99 6.60 -3.70
N ARG A 34 10.72 6.23 -2.45
CA ARG A 34 10.74 4.85 -1.96
C ARG A 34 9.49 4.59 -1.14
N ALA A 35 8.81 3.50 -1.45
CA ALA A 35 7.68 3.01 -0.65
C ALA A 35 8.15 2.43 0.69
N ILE A 36 7.29 2.52 1.70
CA ILE A 36 7.51 1.86 2.99
C ILE A 36 7.24 0.35 2.84
N THR A 37 8.25 -0.47 3.17
CA THR A 37 8.15 -1.93 3.19
C THR A 37 7.82 -2.44 4.60
N ALA A 38 7.49 -3.73 4.74
CA ALA A 38 7.27 -4.35 6.06
C ALA A 38 8.48 -4.22 7.01
N ASP A 39 9.70 -4.44 6.53
CA ASP A 39 10.94 -4.22 7.33
C ASP A 39 11.02 -2.78 7.86
N THR A 40 10.69 -1.80 7.01
CA THR A 40 10.75 -0.39 7.41
C THR A 40 9.61 -0.03 8.37
N ASP A 41 8.40 -0.56 8.14
CA ASP A 41 7.28 -0.39 9.05
C ASP A 41 7.59 -0.90 10.46
N LEU A 42 8.04 -2.14 10.61
CA LEU A 42 8.35 -2.72 11.92
C LEU A 42 9.41 -1.90 12.68
N ARG A 43 10.44 -1.43 11.96
CA ARG A 43 11.48 -0.56 12.51
C ARG A 43 10.93 0.78 13.00
N LEU A 44 10.11 1.44 12.19
CA LEU A 44 9.50 2.72 12.54
C LEU A 44 8.48 2.55 13.68
N CYS A 45 7.65 1.52 13.64
CA CYS A 45 6.67 1.21 14.66
C CYS A 45 7.34 0.96 16.01
N ARG A 46 8.41 0.15 16.03
CA ARG A 46 9.21 -0.09 17.23
C ARG A 46 9.82 1.20 17.80
N PHE A 47 10.35 2.06 16.92
CA PHE A 47 10.97 3.32 17.32
C PHE A 47 9.97 4.35 17.88
N PHE A 48 8.80 4.46 17.25
CA PHE A 48 7.78 5.43 17.66
C PHE A 48 6.75 4.89 18.67
N GLY A 49 6.86 3.63 19.08
CA GLY A 49 5.89 3.00 19.99
C GLY A 49 4.49 2.85 19.36
N LEU A 50 4.43 2.59 18.06
CA LEU A 50 3.19 2.41 17.30
C LEU A 50 2.89 0.93 17.07
N SER A 51 1.62 0.62 16.77
CA SER A 51 1.21 -0.72 16.36
C SER A 51 1.83 -1.12 15.02
N ASP A 52 2.20 -2.38 14.87
CA ASP A 52 2.64 -2.95 13.59
C ASP A 52 1.65 -2.65 12.45
N GLY A 53 2.20 -2.39 11.27
CA GLY A 53 1.48 -2.03 10.07
C GLY A 53 0.97 -0.59 10.02
N TYR A 54 1.27 0.26 11.00
CA TYR A 54 0.82 1.66 11.00
C TYR A 54 1.22 2.39 9.72
N TRP A 55 2.49 2.29 9.33
CA TRP A 55 3.02 2.97 8.15
C TRP A 55 2.66 2.24 6.87
N LEU A 56 2.60 0.90 6.88
CA LEU A 56 2.12 0.11 5.75
C LEU A 56 0.68 0.45 5.38
N ARG A 57 -0.21 0.64 6.35
CA ARG A 57 -1.59 1.06 6.07
C ARG A 57 -1.65 2.41 5.36
N ALA A 58 -0.80 3.37 5.76
CA ALA A 58 -0.68 4.65 5.09
C ALA A 58 -0.13 4.51 3.65
N GLN A 59 0.88 3.65 3.46
CA GLN A 59 1.42 3.33 2.13
C GLN A 59 0.34 2.73 1.22
N VAL A 60 -0.39 1.72 1.70
CA VAL A 60 -1.48 1.07 0.96
C VAL A 60 -2.59 2.06 0.61
N ALA A 61 -2.96 2.95 1.51
CA ALA A 61 -3.97 3.97 1.24
C ALA A 61 -3.53 4.90 0.10
N TYR A 62 -2.28 5.39 0.13
CA TYR A 62 -1.72 6.22 -0.94
C TYR A 62 -1.67 5.46 -2.28
N ASP A 63 -1.11 4.25 -2.29
CA ASP A 63 -0.97 3.44 -3.50
C ASP A 63 -2.33 3.10 -4.10
N THR A 64 -3.32 2.81 -3.26
CA THR A 64 -4.71 2.56 -3.67
C THR A 64 -5.32 3.78 -4.35
N GLU A 65 -5.12 4.98 -3.79
CA GLU A 65 -5.66 6.21 -4.37
C GLU A 65 -5.01 6.53 -5.73
N VAL A 66 -3.69 6.38 -5.83
CA VAL A 66 -2.96 6.55 -7.10
C VAL A 66 -3.45 5.54 -8.14
N ALA A 67 -3.55 4.26 -7.77
CA ALA A 67 -4.03 3.21 -8.66
C ALA A 67 -5.48 3.42 -9.08
N ARG A 68 -6.35 3.84 -8.16
CA ARG A 68 -7.77 4.15 -8.45
C ARG A 68 -7.89 5.23 -9.52
N ARG A 69 -7.10 6.32 -9.41
CA ARG A 69 -7.10 7.39 -10.42
C ARG A 69 -6.61 6.89 -11.76
N ALA A 70 -5.50 6.15 -11.79
CA ALA A 70 -4.93 5.62 -13.02
C ALA A 70 -5.87 4.61 -13.72
N LEU A 71 -6.60 3.82 -12.95
CA LEU A 71 -7.44 2.72 -13.45
C LEU A 71 -8.91 3.12 -13.61
N GLN A 72 -9.29 4.39 -13.44
CA GLN A 72 -10.68 4.83 -13.38
C GLN A 72 -11.54 4.27 -14.53
N ALA A 73 -11.09 4.42 -15.77
CA ALA A 73 -11.82 3.95 -16.96
C ALA A 73 -11.88 2.41 -17.06
N ALA A 74 -10.88 1.71 -16.56
CA ALA A 74 -10.88 0.25 -16.52
C ALA A 74 -11.86 -0.26 -15.45
N LEU A 75 -11.84 0.34 -14.25
CA LEU A 75 -12.73 -0.01 -13.15
C LEU A 75 -14.21 0.17 -13.50
N GLN A 76 -14.58 1.23 -14.25
CA GLN A 76 -15.95 1.47 -14.71
C GLN A 76 -16.51 0.38 -15.63
N LYS A 77 -15.64 -0.40 -16.29
CA LYS A 77 -16.04 -1.49 -17.19
C LYS A 77 -16.22 -2.83 -16.47
N ILE A 78 -15.86 -2.90 -15.18
CA ILE A 78 -15.96 -4.13 -14.40
C ILE A 78 -17.33 -4.17 -13.75
N THR A 79 -18.17 -5.11 -14.18
CA THR A 79 -19.44 -5.41 -13.51
C THR A 79 -19.18 -6.24 -12.25
N PRO A 80 -19.63 -5.79 -11.07
CA PRO A 80 -19.57 -6.59 -9.84
C PRO A 80 -20.24 -7.96 -10.01
N TRP A 81 -19.61 -9.00 -9.48
CA TRP A 81 -20.14 -10.38 -9.56
C TRP A 81 -21.56 -10.50 -8.99
N ALA A 82 -21.85 -9.80 -7.90
CA ALA A 82 -23.16 -9.81 -7.27
C ALA A 82 -24.27 -9.21 -8.15
N GLU A 83 -23.95 -8.27 -9.03
CA GLU A 83 -24.90 -7.68 -9.98
C GLU A 83 -25.20 -8.65 -11.13
N ARG A 84 -24.18 -9.35 -11.63
CA ARG A 84 -24.34 -10.38 -12.66
C ARG A 84 -25.32 -11.50 -12.26
N LEU A 85 -25.41 -11.82 -10.96
CA LEU A 85 -26.34 -12.83 -10.45
C LEU A 85 -27.79 -12.33 -10.34
N ARG A 86 -28.01 -11.01 -10.25
CA ARG A 86 -29.38 -10.43 -10.16
C ARG A 86 -30.08 -10.40 -11.51
N ASP A 87 -29.32 -10.26 -12.60
CA ASP A 87 -29.86 -10.17 -13.96
C ASP A 87 -30.13 -11.53 -14.62
N GLY A 88 -30.15 -12.63 -13.85
CA GLY A 88 -30.42 -13.98 -14.37
C GLY A 88 -29.31 -14.55 -15.26
N GLY A 89 -28.10 -13.96 -15.24
CA GLY A 89 -26.96 -14.42 -16.02
C GLY A 89 -26.48 -15.78 -15.53
N GLU A 90 -26.88 -16.85 -16.22
CA GLU A 90 -26.35 -18.21 -15.99
C GLU A 90 -24.81 -18.14 -16.09
N PRO A 91 -24.06 -18.54 -15.05
CA PRO A 91 -22.60 -18.46 -15.10
C PRO A 91 -22.12 -19.33 -16.26
N ALA A 92 -21.34 -18.73 -17.16
CA ALA A 92 -20.82 -19.38 -18.36
C ALA A 92 -20.31 -20.80 -18.01
N ARG A 93 -21.03 -21.82 -18.51
CA ARG A 93 -20.70 -23.22 -18.29
C ARG A 93 -19.26 -23.45 -18.75
N ARG A 94 -18.36 -23.68 -17.80
CA ARG A 94 -16.97 -24.05 -18.10
C ARG A 94 -17.01 -25.35 -18.88
N GLY A 95 -16.53 -25.31 -20.13
CA GLY A 95 -16.64 -26.41 -21.08
C GLY A 95 -16.19 -27.74 -20.49
N ARG A 96 -17.04 -28.76 -20.64
CA ARG A 96 -16.62 -30.16 -20.59
C ARG A 96 -15.47 -30.32 -21.59
N LYS A 97 -14.28 -30.70 -21.13
CA LYS A 97 -13.32 -31.37 -22.01
C LYS A 97 -13.95 -32.70 -22.44
N PRO A 98 -14.04 -33.03 -23.74
CA PRO A 98 -14.35 -34.38 -24.14
C PRO A 98 -13.15 -35.27 -23.80
N ALA A 99 -13.43 -36.42 -23.21
CA ALA A 99 -12.46 -37.49 -23.08
C ALA A 99 -12.20 -38.07 -24.48
N GLY A 100 -10.93 -38.07 -24.88
CA GLY A 100 -10.39 -38.73 -26.05
C GLY A 100 -9.01 -39.25 -25.71
#